data_AF-A0A821Z486-F1
#
_entry.id   AF-A0A821Z486-F1
#
_cell.length_a   1.000
_cell.length_b   1.000
_cell.length_c   1.000
_cell.angle_alpha   90.00
_cell.angle_beta   90.00
_cell.angle_gamma   90.00
#
_symmetry.space_group_name_H-M   'P 1'
#
loop_
_entity.id
_entity.type
_entity.pdbx_description
1 polymer ?
#
loop_
_entity_poly.entity_id
_entity_poly.type
_entity_poly.pdbx_seq_one_letter_code
_entity_poly.pdbx_strand_id
1 'polypeptide(L)'
;MEPSDTSTSSHSTVHRPLFTSNMEEQFMSTLAKEQVKTLTKFSGSDFEDIIHWLKHVEEVFDRALIQPSNKYLAIQPYLADAALKWFRFNKSKIPDWSSCKLAIVKTY
;
A
#
# COMPACT_ATOMS: atom_id res chain seq x y z
N MET A 1 31.86 -6.43 64.21
CA MET A 1 30.53 -7.06 64.29
C MET A 1 29.76 -6.67 63.05
N GLU A 2 29.47 -7.71 62.26
CA GLU A 2 28.61 -7.86 61.08
C GLU A 2 27.16 -7.32 61.27
N PRO A 3 26.27 -7.31 60.24
CA PRO A 3 26.34 -6.57 58.96
C PRO A 3 24.94 -6.06 58.51
N SER A 4 24.78 -5.74 57.21
CA SER A 4 23.52 -5.72 56.43
C SER A 4 22.65 -4.44 56.52
N ASP A 5 22.05 -3.89 55.45
CA ASP A 5 21.56 -4.52 54.22
C ASP A 5 21.72 -3.64 52.96
N THR A 6 21.93 -4.36 51.87
CA THR A 6 21.95 -3.93 50.47
C THR A 6 20.52 -3.60 50.02
N SER A 7 20.31 -2.52 49.27
CA SER A 7 19.09 -2.33 48.49
C SER A 7 19.44 -1.91 47.07
N THR A 8 19.55 -2.94 46.23
CA THR A 8 19.63 -2.90 44.77
C THR A 8 18.35 -2.27 44.22
N SER A 9 18.43 -1.03 43.72
CA SER A 9 17.33 -0.42 42.95
C SER A 9 17.38 -0.96 41.52
N SER A 10 16.49 -1.92 41.26
CA SER A 10 16.28 -2.57 39.98
C SER A 10 16.04 -1.57 38.85
N HIS A 11 16.89 -1.64 37.81
CA HIS A 11 16.60 -1.07 36.50
C HIS A 11 15.32 -1.72 35.94
N SER A 12 14.24 -0.95 35.81
CA SER A 12 13.08 -1.34 35.02
C SER A 12 13.44 -1.32 33.53
N THR A 13 14.07 -2.38 33.06
CA THR A 13 14.13 -2.67 31.63
C THR A 13 12.74 -3.16 31.24
N VAL A 14 11.91 -2.24 30.72
CA VAL A 14 10.65 -2.57 30.07
C VAL A 14 11.02 -3.42 28.85
N HIS A 15 10.99 -4.75 29.03
CA HIS A 15 11.06 -5.70 27.92
C HIS A 15 9.80 -5.51 27.09
N ARG A 16 9.90 -4.65 26.06
CA ARG A 16 8.96 -4.65 24.94
C ARG A 16 9.00 -6.06 24.35
N PRO A 17 7.89 -6.83 24.36
CA PRO A 17 7.91 -8.16 23.80
C PRO A 17 8.18 -8.04 22.30
N LEU A 18 9.32 -8.53 21.83
CA LEU A 18 9.72 -8.51 20.41
C LEU A 18 9.01 -9.60 19.58
N PHE A 19 7.97 -10.24 20.13
CA PHE A 19 7.40 -11.48 19.64
C PHE A 19 6.08 -11.33 18.84
N THR A 20 5.51 -10.13 18.73
CA THR A 20 4.27 -9.91 17.96
C THR A 20 4.52 -9.46 16.52
N SER A 21 5.68 -8.86 16.23
CA SER A 21 5.91 -8.15 14.95
C SER A 21 5.83 -9.07 13.73
N ASN A 22 6.41 -10.27 13.79
CA ASN A 22 6.52 -11.13 12.61
C ASN A 22 5.17 -11.76 12.19
N MET A 23 4.30 -12.11 13.14
CA MET A 23 2.96 -12.62 12.81
C MET A 23 2.02 -11.50 12.38
N GLU A 24 2.09 -10.33 13.01
CA GLU A 24 1.31 -9.16 12.62
C GLU A 24 1.71 -8.69 11.21
N GLU A 25 3.01 -8.65 10.90
CA GLU A 25 3.53 -8.29 9.58
C GLU A 25 3.13 -9.33 8.52
N GLN A 26 3.19 -10.63 8.82
CA GLN A 26 2.72 -11.68 7.91
C GLN A 26 1.19 -11.63 7.70
N PHE A 27 0.41 -11.35 8.74
CA PHE A 27 -1.03 -11.18 8.65
C PHE A 27 -1.39 -9.96 7.79
N MET A 28 -0.78 -8.81 8.07
CA MET A 28 -0.94 -7.58 7.28
C MET A 28 -0.50 -7.78 5.82
N SER A 29 0.60 -8.49 5.59
CA SER A 29 1.08 -8.85 4.24
C SER A 29 0.10 -9.75 3.49
N THR A 30 -0.50 -10.72 4.19
CA THR A 30 -1.48 -11.64 3.60
C THR A 30 -2.79 -10.90 3.29
N LEU A 31 -3.26 -10.07 4.22
CA LEU A 31 -4.48 -9.28 4.04
C LEU A 31 -4.32 -8.23 2.94
N ALA A 32 -3.15 -7.59 2.85
CA ALA A 32 -2.77 -6.72 1.73
C ALA A 32 -2.76 -7.49 0.41
N LYS A 33 -2.17 -8.69 0.34
CA LYS A 33 -2.16 -9.52 -0.88
C LYS A 33 -3.56 -9.94 -1.32
N GLU A 34 -4.44 -10.28 -0.38
CA GLU A 34 -5.83 -10.67 -0.69
C GLU A 34 -6.68 -9.48 -1.15
N GLN A 35 -6.56 -8.31 -0.50
CA GLN A 35 -7.29 -7.11 -0.93
C GLN A 35 -6.83 -6.57 -2.29
N VAL A 36 -5.58 -6.80 -2.62
CA VAL A 36 -5.01 -6.42 -3.91
C VAL A 36 -5.58 -7.33 -5.04
N LYS A 37 -6.03 -8.56 -4.74
CA LYS A 37 -6.71 -9.45 -5.70
C LYS A 37 -8.18 -9.08 -5.95
N THR A 38 -8.84 -8.36 -5.05
CA THR A 38 -10.26 -7.99 -5.21
C THR A 38 -10.45 -6.80 -6.15
N LEU A 39 -9.37 -6.19 -6.61
CA LEU A 39 -9.43 -4.99 -7.43
C LEU A 39 -9.83 -5.32 -8.87
N THR A 40 -10.92 -4.73 -9.33
CA THR A 40 -11.38 -4.89 -10.72
C THR A 40 -10.40 -4.23 -11.67
N LYS A 41 -10.23 -4.81 -12.86
CA LYS A 41 -9.42 -4.18 -13.90
C LYS A 41 -10.22 -3.07 -14.57
N PHE A 42 -9.53 -2.01 -14.95
CA PHE A 42 -10.07 -0.93 -15.78
C PHE A 42 -9.58 -1.07 -17.21
N SER A 43 -10.52 -1.22 -18.14
CA SER A 43 -10.22 -1.39 -19.57
C SER A 43 -10.05 -0.06 -20.32
N GLY A 44 -10.63 1.01 -19.78
CA GLY A 44 -10.74 2.29 -20.48
C GLY A 44 -11.97 2.38 -21.37
N SER A 45 -13.05 1.67 -21.03
CA SER A 45 -14.33 1.74 -21.73
C SER A 45 -15.17 2.92 -21.22
N ASP A 46 -15.92 3.57 -22.11
CA ASP A 46 -16.82 4.68 -21.77
C ASP A 46 -17.95 4.29 -20.78
N PHE A 47 -18.17 2.99 -20.56
CA PHE A 47 -19.13 2.48 -19.58
C PHE A 47 -18.54 2.31 -18.17
N GLU A 48 -17.21 2.40 -18.03
CA GLU A 48 -16.53 2.30 -16.74
C GLU A 48 -16.39 3.67 -16.10
N ASP A 49 -16.74 3.78 -14.82
CA ASP A 49 -16.52 5.00 -14.05
C ASP A 49 -15.07 5.04 -13.53
N ILE A 50 -14.21 5.78 -14.23
CA ILE A 50 -12.81 5.97 -13.87
C ILE A 50 -12.64 6.60 -12.49
N ILE A 51 -13.52 7.52 -12.08
CA ILE A 51 -13.43 8.22 -10.79
C ILE A 51 -13.70 7.23 -9.67
N HIS A 52 -14.78 6.46 -9.80
CA HIS A 52 -15.13 5.43 -8.84
C HIS A 52 -14.06 4.35 -8.76
N TRP A 53 -13.56 3.90 -9.91
CA TRP A 53 -12.50 2.89 -9.97
C TRP A 53 -11.20 3.37 -9.30
N LEU A 54 -10.73 4.60 -9.60
CA LEU A 54 -9.54 5.16 -8.97
C LEU A 54 -9.67 5.33 -7.47
N LYS A 55 -10.86 5.73 -6.99
CA LYS A 55 -11.13 5.83 -5.55
C LYS A 55 -10.95 4.46 -4.89
N HIS A 56 -11.48 3.41 -5.51
CA HIS A 56 -11.33 2.05 -4.99
C HIS A 56 -9.87 1.57 -5.01
N VAL A 57 -9.10 1.89 -6.07
CA VAL A 57 -7.65 1.66 -6.15
C VAL A 57 -6.91 2.32 -5.00
N GLU A 58 -7.19 3.60 -4.76
CA GLU A 58 -6.53 4.37 -3.72
C GLU A 58 -6.79 3.79 -2.33
N GLU A 59 -8.06 3.45 -2.04
CA GLU A 59 -8.45 2.81 -0.79
C GLU A 59 -7.75 1.45 -0.58
N VAL A 60 -7.64 0.61 -1.60
CA VAL A 60 -6.94 -0.68 -1.51
C VAL A 60 -5.44 -0.46 -1.31
N PHE A 61 -4.82 0.48 -2.03
CA PHE A 61 -3.40 0.77 -1.91
C PHE A 61 -3.04 1.36 -0.55
N ASP A 62 -3.93 2.19 0.02
CA ASP A 62 -3.78 2.74 1.38
C ASP A 62 -3.88 1.63 2.43
N ARG A 63 -4.86 0.74 2.33
CA ARG A 63 -4.99 -0.42 3.23
C ARG A 63 -3.80 -1.38 3.13
N ALA A 64 -3.25 -1.54 1.93
CA ALA A 64 -2.07 -2.35 1.68
C ALA A 64 -0.75 -1.64 2.04
N LEU A 65 -0.80 -0.40 2.57
CA LEU A 65 0.36 0.41 2.94
C LEU A 65 1.38 0.55 1.79
N ILE A 66 0.90 0.63 0.55
CA ILE A 66 1.77 0.84 -0.61
C ILE A 66 2.34 2.25 -0.54
N GLN A 67 3.67 2.35 -0.49
CA GLN A 67 4.34 3.64 -0.48
C GLN A 67 3.91 4.49 -1.69
N PRO A 68 3.70 5.82 -1.52
CA PRO A 68 3.26 6.69 -2.61
C PRO A 68 4.11 6.60 -3.89
N SER A 69 5.42 6.42 -3.74
CA SER A 69 6.38 6.23 -4.83
C SER A 69 6.15 4.95 -5.65
N ASN A 70 5.53 3.94 -5.05
CA ASN A 70 5.29 2.64 -5.69
C ASN A 70 3.88 2.50 -6.25
N LYS A 71 2.91 3.33 -5.80
CA LYS A 71 1.52 3.28 -6.26
C LYS A 71 1.39 3.40 -7.78
N TYR A 72 2.20 4.25 -8.42
CA TYR A 72 2.17 4.42 -9.87
C TYR A 72 2.58 3.15 -10.63
N LEU A 73 3.50 2.35 -10.09
CA LEU A 73 3.87 1.05 -10.69
C LEU A 73 2.84 -0.02 -10.35
N ALA A 74 2.32 0.03 -9.13
CA ALA A 74 1.36 -0.94 -8.61
C ALA A 74 0.02 -0.92 -9.36
N ILE A 75 -0.35 0.17 -10.05
CA ILE A 75 -1.59 0.25 -10.82
C ILE A 75 -1.57 -0.63 -12.09
N GLN A 76 -0.39 -0.89 -12.67
CA GLN A 76 -0.27 -1.50 -13.99
C GLN A 76 -1.01 -2.85 -14.16
N PRO A 77 -0.99 -3.79 -13.20
CA PRO A 77 -1.72 -5.06 -13.30
C PRO A 77 -3.24 -4.91 -13.33
N TYR A 78 -3.76 -3.76 -12.87
CA TYR A 78 -5.19 -3.43 -12.81
C TYR A 78 -5.67 -2.65 -14.01
N LEU A 79 -4.80 -2.44 -14.99
CA LEU A 79 -5.18 -1.89 -16.28
C LEU A 79 -5.34 -3.02 -17.30
N ALA A 80 -6.34 -2.89 -18.15
CA ALA A 80 -6.61 -3.76 -19.28
C ALA A 80 -6.69 -2.95 -20.59
N ASP A 81 -6.63 -3.66 -21.72
CA ASP A 81 -6.95 -3.15 -23.05
C ASP A 81 -6.41 -1.75 -23.39
N ALA A 82 -7.30 -0.77 -23.59
CA ALA A 82 -6.94 0.57 -24.01
C ALA A 82 -6.17 1.30 -22.90
N ALA A 83 -6.63 1.19 -21.66
CA ALA A 83 -5.98 1.83 -20.50
C ALA A 83 -4.55 1.29 -20.28
N LEU A 84 -4.35 -0.02 -20.43
CA LEU A 84 -3.01 -0.62 -20.31
C LEU A 84 -2.08 -0.16 -21.43
N LYS A 85 -2.58 -0.08 -22.67
CA LYS A 85 -1.80 0.46 -23.80
C LYS A 85 -1.41 1.91 -23.52
N TRP A 86 -2.38 2.76 -23.18
CA TRP A 86 -2.15 4.15 -22.85
C TRP A 86 -1.10 4.31 -21.74
N PHE A 87 -1.21 3.55 -20.65
CA PHE A 87 -0.27 3.62 -19.55
C PHE A 87 1.14 3.24 -19.99
N ARG A 88 1.31 2.17 -20.78
CA ARG A 88 2.63 1.76 -21.29
C ARG A 88 3.31 2.85 -22.13
N PHE A 89 2.55 3.61 -22.91
CA PHE A 89 3.08 4.71 -23.73
C PHE A 89 3.38 5.98 -22.93
N ASN A 90 2.64 6.23 -21.85
CA ASN A 90 2.73 7.48 -21.10
C ASN A 90 3.51 7.36 -19.78
N LYS A 91 3.75 6.16 -19.24
CA LYS A 91 4.36 5.95 -17.92
C LYS A 91 5.71 6.66 -17.73
N SER A 92 6.52 6.81 -18.78
CA SER A 92 7.81 7.50 -18.69
C SER A 92 7.69 9.02 -18.48
N LYS A 93 6.50 9.58 -18.73
CA LYS A 93 6.19 11.00 -18.58
C LYS A 93 5.43 11.29 -17.28
N ILE A 94 5.09 10.26 -16.50
CA ILE A 94 4.29 10.36 -15.28
C ILE A 94 5.24 10.22 -14.09
N PRO A 95 5.57 11.32 -13.38
CA PRO A 95 6.62 11.29 -12.35
C PRO A 95 6.18 10.68 -11.02
N ASP A 96 4.87 10.66 -10.74
CA ASP A 96 4.31 10.25 -9.46
C ASP A 96 2.84 9.80 -9.57
N TRP A 97 2.30 9.30 -8.45
CA TRP A 97 0.93 8.82 -8.35
C TRP A 97 -0.13 9.89 -8.60
N SER A 98 0.07 11.10 -8.08
CA SER A 98 -0.89 12.21 -8.24
C SER A 98 -1.00 12.60 -9.72
N SER A 99 0.14 12.71 -10.40
CA SER A 99 0.23 12.94 -11.84
C SER A 99 -0.43 11.83 -12.64
N CYS A 100 -0.30 10.57 -12.20
CA CYS A 100 -0.94 9.42 -12.84
C CYS A 100 -2.47 9.52 -12.79
N LYS A 101 -3.04 9.83 -11.61
CA LYS A 101 -4.49 10.01 -11.42
C LYS A 101 -5.04 11.11 -12.31
N LEU A 102 -4.37 12.26 -12.38
CA LEU A 102 -4.78 13.36 -13.25
C LEU A 102 -4.72 12.97 -14.74
N ALA A 103 -3.66 12.29 -15.16
CA ALA A 103 -3.47 11.92 -16.56
C ALA A 103 -4.51 10.89 -17.04
N ILE A 104 -4.85 9.89 -16.21
CA ILE A 104 -5.80 8.86 -16.59
C ILE A 104 -7.24 9.40 -16.65
N VAL A 105 -7.65 10.25 -15.69
CA VAL A 105 -8.96 10.94 -15.68
C VAL A 105 -9.12 11.94 -16.81
N LYS A 106 -8.02 12.52 -17.29
CA LYS A 106 -8.07 13.39 -18.48
C LYS A 106 -8.26 12.58 -19.76
N THR A 107 -7.87 11.31 -19.75
CA THR A 107 -7.87 10.45 -20.94
C THR A 107 -9.19 9.69 -21.10
N TYR A 108 -9.74 9.22 -19.98
CA TYR A 108 -10.98 8.45 -19.85
C TYR A 108 -11.92 9.19 -18.90
#